data_AF-F1L0I5-F1
#
_entry.id   AF-F1L0I5-F1
#
_cell.length_a   1.000
_cell.length_b   1.000
_cell.length_c   1.000
_cell.angle_alpha   90.00
_cell.angle_beta   90.00
_cell.angle_gamma   90.00
#
_symmetry.space_group_name_H-M   'P 1'
#
loop_
_entity.id
_entity.type
_entity.pdbx_description
1 polymer ?
#
loop_
_entity_poly.entity_id
_entity_poly.type
_entity_poly.pdbx_seq_one_letter_code
_entity_poly.pdbx_strand_id
1 'polypeptide(L)'
;MAVYIRELKEEFSKGLILPTDRAKPQVITKGKSNIAHATVDKKTFQNHVVTSSKKEIATSHTAAGDVEVKSISLSENFKVQPDRLWEVLTDLELVKKWSNGNAHFDLRPDGEFALFNSMVTGSFLRIEQNKELDMKWRLKSYPSEHYANVRFILEDEGDSTKLNVEASGVPCAQADDTENGIRRFYLQSISRTFGFGAHIF
;
A
#
# COMPACT_ATOMS: atom_id res chain seq x y z
N MET A 1 -6.35 52.20 -17.22
CA MET A 1 -6.42 51.04 -18.12
C MET A 1 -6.70 49.80 -17.28
N ALA A 2 -7.95 49.67 -16.83
CA ALA A 2 -8.44 48.64 -15.92
C ALA A 2 -9.03 47.45 -16.70
N VAL A 3 -8.28 46.96 -17.70
CA VAL A 3 -8.77 45.96 -18.67
C VAL A 3 -8.21 44.55 -18.39
N TYR A 4 -7.15 44.42 -17.59
CA TYR A 4 -6.45 43.13 -17.44
C TYR A 4 -6.98 42.20 -16.34
N ILE A 5 -7.91 42.64 -15.48
CA ILE A 5 -8.41 41.81 -14.36
C ILE A 5 -9.77 41.16 -14.68
N ARG A 6 -10.42 41.54 -15.79
CA ARG A 6 -11.70 40.92 -16.21
C ARG A 6 -11.52 39.65 -17.07
N GLU A 7 -10.36 39.45 -17.70
CA GLU A 7 -10.11 38.28 -18.56
C GLU A 7 -9.82 36.98 -17.80
N LEU A 8 -9.58 37.03 -16.47
CA LEU A 8 -9.35 35.81 -15.67
C LEU A 8 -10.60 35.19 -15.06
N LYS A 9 -11.80 35.70 -15.36
CA LYS A 9 -13.06 35.22 -14.77
C LYS A 9 -14.05 34.60 -15.76
N GLU A 10 -13.74 34.59 -17.06
CA GLU A 10 -14.65 34.06 -18.10
C GLU A 10 -14.17 32.78 -18.82
N GLU A 11 -12.90 32.36 -18.69
CA GLU A 11 -12.36 31.26 -19.53
C GLU A 11 -12.25 29.86 -18.88
N PHE A 12 -12.74 29.65 -17.66
CA PHE A 12 -12.70 28.31 -17.02
C PHE A 12 -14.07 27.67 -16.75
N SER A 13 -15.11 28.01 -17.50
CA SER A 13 -16.42 27.33 -17.38
C SER A 13 -17.09 26.90 -18.68
N LYS A 14 -16.49 27.17 -19.84
CA LYS A 14 -17.05 26.78 -21.14
C LYS A 14 -16.19 25.70 -21.80
N GLY A 15 -16.27 24.49 -21.27
CA GLY A 15 -15.50 23.41 -21.89
C GLY A 15 -15.56 22.03 -21.26
N LEU A 16 -16.66 21.60 -20.61
CA LEU A 16 -16.93 20.16 -20.49
C LEU A 16 -18.39 19.84 -20.07
N ILE A 17 -19.37 20.29 -20.86
CA ILE A 17 -20.71 19.70 -20.81
C ILE A 17 -20.92 19.00 -22.14
N LEU A 18 -21.06 17.68 -22.08
CA LEU A 18 -21.30 16.83 -23.23
C LEU A 18 -22.69 17.18 -23.83
N PRO A 19 -22.78 17.49 -25.14
CA PRO A 19 -24.07 17.74 -25.78
C PRO A 19 -24.86 16.44 -25.83
N THR A 20 -25.95 16.35 -25.07
CA THR A 20 -26.98 15.34 -25.34
C THR A 20 -28.16 16.02 -26.02
N ASP A 21 -28.12 15.93 -27.34
CA ASP A 21 -29.19 16.25 -28.27
C ASP A 21 -30.41 15.36 -27.98
N ARG A 22 -31.53 15.95 -27.58
CA ARG A 22 -32.90 15.71 -28.11
C ARG A 22 -33.98 16.28 -27.20
N ALA A 23 -34.76 17.19 -27.78
CA ALA A 23 -35.96 17.79 -27.21
C ALA A 23 -37.13 16.79 -27.09
N LYS A 24 -37.88 16.88 -25.99
CA LYS A 24 -39.31 16.51 -25.94
C LYS A 24 -40.08 17.56 -25.13
N PRO A 25 -41.18 18.11 -25.66
CA PRO A 25 -41.90 19.23 -25.04
C PRO A 25 -42.73 18.77 -23.85
N GLN A 26 -42.55 19.41 -22.68
CA GLN A 26 -43.50 19.29 -21.57
C GLN A 26 -44.54 20.41 -21.68
N VAL A 27 -45.76 20.02 -22.08
CA VAL A 27 -46.95 20.86 -21.98
C VAL A 27 -47.40 20.87 -20.53
N ILE A 28 -47.51 22.07 -19.97
CA ILE A 28 -48.13 22.32 -18.66
C ILE A 28 -49.63 22.21 -18.84
N THR A 29 -50.27 21.24 -18.19
CA THR A 29 -51.72 21.28 -17.94
C THR A 29 -51.98 21.12 -16.45
N LYS A 30 -52.48 22.20 -15.85
CA LYS A 30 -52.96 22.23 -14.47
C LYS A 30 -54.22 21.37 -14.37
N GLY A 31 -54.25 20.43 -13.43
CA GLY A 31 -55.45 19.69 -13.08
C GLY A 31 -55.27 19.01 -11.72
N LYS A 32 -55.91 19.57 -10.69
CA LYS A 32 -55.95 19.04 -9.33
C LYS A 32 -56.95 17.87 -9.26
N SER A 33 -56.64 16.80 -8.54
CA SER A 33 -57.56 16.08 -7.61
C SER A 33 -56.79 15.02 -6.80
N ASN A 34 -57.15 14.90 -5.52
CA ASN A 34 -56.62 13.98 -4.52
C ASN A 34 -57.03 12.51 -4.77
N ILE A 35 -56.22 11.56 -4.27
CA ILE A 35 -56.57 10.61 -3.18
C ILE A 35 -55.43 9.58 -3.04
N ALA A 36 -55.05 9.34 -1.79
CA ALA A 36 -53.99 8.45 -1.33
C ALA A 36 -54.30 6.97 -1.60
N HIS A 37 -53.30 6.19 -2.02
CA HIS A 37 -53.31 4.73 -1.87
C HIS A 37 -51.88 4.14 -1.86
N ALA A 38 -51.70 3.22 -0.92
CA ALA A 38 -50.92 1.98 -1.03
C ALA A 38 -49.37 2.04 -1.10
N THR A 39 -48.78 1.68 0.06
CA THR A 39 -47.75 0.64 0.23
C THR A 39 -46.66 0.53 -0.83
N VAL A 40 -45.45 0.97 -0.47
CA VAL A 40 -44.19 0.76 -1.19
C VAL A 40 -43.72 -0.67 -0.96
N ASP A 41 -43.71 -1.47 -2.03
CA ASP A 41 -43.04 -2.78 -2.06
C ASP A 41 -41.78 -2.74 -2.94
N LYS A 42 -40.85 -3.58 -2.54
CA LYS A 42 -39.41 -3.59 -2.73
C LYS A 42 -39.08 -4.51 -3.90
N LYS A 43 -38.52 -3.96 -4.98
CA LYS A 43 -37.58 -4.62 -5.92
C LYS A 43 -37.30 -3.71 -7.10
N THR A 44 -36.11 -3.87 -7.68
CA THR A 44 -35.66 -3.30 -8.96
C THR A 44 -34.85 -2.00 -8.85
N PHE A 45 -33.70 -2.06 -8.17
CA PHE A 45 -32.58 -1.20 -8.55
C PHE A 45 -31.27 -1.95 -8.33
N GLN A 46 -30.90 -2.78 -9.28
CA GLN A 46 -29.53 -3.28 -9.47
C GLN A 46 -29.45 -3.93 -10.85
N ASN A 47 -28.88 -3.21 -11.81
CA ASN A 47 -27.77 -3.68 -12.61
C ASN A 47 -27.31 -2.65 -13.66
N HIS A 48 -25.98 -2.54 -13.75
CA HIS A 48 -25.20 -2.24 -14.94
C HIS A 48 -24.87 -0.78 -15.28
N VAL A 49 -23.68 -0.31 -14.85
CA VAL A 49 -22.61 0.16 -15.76
C VAL A 49 -21.24 -0.16 -15.13
N VAL A 50 -20.54 -1.12 -15.72
CA VAL A 50 -19.09 -1.34 -15.58
C VAL A 50 -18.43 -0.66 -16.78
N THR A 51 -17.35 0.11 -16.58
CA THR A 51 -16.03 -0.05 -17.27
C THR A 51 -15.13 1.19 -17.08
N SER A 52 -13.90 0.89 -16.60
CA SER A 52 -12.63 1.65 -16.68
C SER A 52 -12.37 2.83 -15.75
N SER A 53 -11.69 2.58 -14.62
CA SER A 53 -10.25 2.91 -14.42
C SER A 53 -9.75 2.64 -12.98
N LYS A 54 -9.08 1.50 -12.82
CA LYS A 54 -7.87 1.21 -12.00
C LYS A 54 -7.69 1.95 -10.65
N LYS A 55 -8.11 1.30 -9.56
CA LYS A 55 -7.28 1.06 -8.36
C LYS A 55 -7.85 -0.15 -7.64
N GLU A 56 -7.25 -1.31 -7.87
CA GLU A 56 -7.68 -2.57 -7.27
C GLU A 56 -7.43 -2.51 -5.76
N ILE A 57 -8.51 -2.26 -5.03
CA ILE A 57 -8.66 -2.57 -3.62
C ILE A 57 -8.95 -4.07 -3.59
N ALA A 58 -7.96 -4.87 -3.23
CA ALA A 58 -8.15 -6.28 -2.97
C ALA A 58 -8.87 -6.45 -1.62
N THR A 59 -10.19 -6.47 -1.67
CA THR A 59 -11.05 -6.93 -0.58
C THR A 59 -11.18 -8.45 -0.67
N SER A 60 -10.73 -9.21 0.32
CA SER A 60 -11.08 -10.62 0.44
C SER A 60 -11.13 -11.10 1.90
N HIS A 61 -12.38 -11.16 2.37
CA HIS A 61 -13.01 -12.16 3.25
C HIS A 61 -12.72 -12.24 4.77
N THR A 62 -13.86 -12.13 5.45
CA THR A 62 -14.25 -12.08 6.86
C THR A 62 -14.14 -13.45 7.56
N ALA A 63 -13.68 -13.49 8.83
CA ALA A 63 -14.23 -14.35 9.90
C ALA A 63 -13.53 -14.14 11.26
N ALA A 64 -14.35 -13.74 12.24
CA ALA A 64 -14.15 -13.69 13.71
C ALA A 64 -13.22 -12.57 14.24
N GLY A 65 -13.78 -11.36 14.39
CA GLY A 65 -13.10 -10.22 15.01
C GLY A 65 -12.36 -9.30 14.02
N ASP A 66 -12.85 -9.27 12.77
CA ASP A 66 -12.30 -8.63 11.57
C ASP A 66 -11.45 -7.38 11.83
N VAL A 67 -10.14 -7.59 11.91
CA VAL A 67 -9.16 -6.53 11.66
C VAL A 67 -9.12 -6.36 10.14
N GLU A 68 -9.59 -5.22 9.64
CA GLU A 68 -9.45 -4.88 8.23
C GLU A 68 -7.96 -4.89 7.86
N VAL A 69 -7.59 -5.62 6.82
CA VAL A 69 -6.19 -5.77 6.38
C VAL A 69 -5.96 -5.09 5.04
N LYS A 70 -4.71 -4.66 4.83
CA LYS A 70 -4.21 -4.01 3.62
C LYS A 70 -2.90 -4.65 3.19
N SER A 71 -2.61 -4.53 1.90
CA SER A 71 -1.30 -4.87 1.33
C SER A 71 -0.53 -3.61 0.98
N ILE A 72 0.77 -3.62 1.22
CA ILE A 72 1.72 -2.52 1.02
C ILE A 72 2.84 -3.05 0.13
N SER A 73 3.20 -2.30 -0.89
CA SER A 73 4.36 -2.58 -1.72
C SER A 73 5.31 -1.38 -1.75
N LEU A 74 6.58 -1.62 -1.51
CA LEU A 74 7.66 -0.63 -1.60
C LEU A 74 8.75 -1.18 -2.51
N SER A 75 9.46 -0.29 -3.20
CA SER A 75 10.63 -0.66 -3.99
C SER A 75 11.71 0.39 -3.81
N GLU A 76 12.96 -0.04 -3.62
CA GLU A 76 14.12 0.82 -3.50
C GLU A 76 15.30 0.25 -4.30
N ASN A 77 16.13 1.12 -4.86
CA ASN A 77 17.28 0.71 -5.67
C ASN A 77 18.58 0.91 -4.88
N PHE A 78 19.39 -0.14 -4.80
CA PHE A 78 20.67 -0.13 -4.10
C PHE A 78 21.81 -0.32 -5.10
N LYS A 79 22.84 0.54 -5.03
CA LYS A 79 24.05 0.45 -5.87
C LYS A 79 25.02 -0.61 -5.35
N VAL A 80 24.56 -1.86 -5.31
CA VAL A 80 25.28 -3.02 -4.80
C VAL A 80 24.79 -4.29 -5.51
N GLN A 81 25.62 -5.33 -5.54
CA GLN A 81 25.24 -6.66 -6.05
C GLN A 81 24.22 -7.37 -5.14
N PRO A 82 23.37 -8.25 -5.69
CA PRO A 82 22.33 -8.94 -4.92
C PRO A 82 22.88 -9.77 -3.76
N ASP A 83 24.02 -10.44 -3.98
CA ASP A 83 24.70 -11.26 -2.98
C ASP A 83 25.05 -10.46 -1.72
N ARG A 84 25.55 -9.23 -1.91
CA ARG A 84 25.94 -8.38 -0.78
C ARG A 84 24.72 -7.76 -0.09
N LEU A 85 23.67 -7.44 -0.85
CA LEU A 85 22.41 -6.99 -0.24
C LEU A 85 21.77 -8.11 0.59
N TRP A 86 21.84 -9.35 0.09
CA TRP A 86 21.36 -10.53 0.79
C TRP A 86 22.09 -10.74 2.12
N GLU A 87 23.42 -10.65 2.13
CA GLU A 87 24.21 -10.70 3.36
C GLU A 87 23.77 -9.62 4.35
N VAL A 88 23.50 -8.40 3.91
CA VAL A 88 23.06 -7.30 4.80
C VAL A 88 21.70 -7.58 5.45
N LEU A 89 20.84 -8.35 4.80
CA LEU A 89 19.53 -8.75 5.33
C LEU A 89 19.59 -10.00 6.22
N THR A 90 20.58 -10.87 6.02
CA THR A 90 20.61 -12.22 6.61
C THR A 90 21.76 -12.47 7.58
N ASP A 91 22.85 -11.70 7.50
CA ASP A 91 23.97 -11.78 8.42
C ASP A 91 23.66 -10.97 9.69
N LEU A 92 23.72 -11.64 10.85
CA LEU A 92 23.41 -11.05 12.14
C LEU A 92 24.29 -9.83 12.48
N GLU A 93 25.58 -9.86 12.13
CA GLU A 93 26.49 -8.74 12.39
C GLU A 93 26.16 -7.54 11.50
N LEU A 94 25.80 -7.78 10.24
CA LEU A 94 25.41 -6.71 9.32
C LEU A 94 24.05 -6.13 9.69
N VAL A 95 23.10 -6.98 10.07
CA VAL A 95 21.79 -6.53 10.57
C VAL A 95 21.93 -5.67 11.81
N LYS A 96 22.77 -6.07 12.77
CA LYS A 96 23.07 -5.25 13.94
C LYS A 96 23.63 -3.88 13.57
N LYS A 97 24.39 -3.74 12.47
CA LYS A 97 24.91 -2.43 12.06
C LYS A 97 23.79 -1.46 11.66
N TRP A 98 22.84 -1.90 10.83
CA TRP A 98 21.76 -1.02 10.37
C TRP A 98 20.56 -0.94 11.32
N SER A 99 20.40 -1.92 12.21
CA SER A 99 19.34 -1.94 13.23
C SER A 99 19.74 -1.25 14.55
N ASN A 100 20.85 -0.50 14.59
CA ASN A 100 21.42 0.13 15.78
C ASN A 100 21.76 -0.84 16.94
N GLY A 101 22.25 -2.03 16.62
CA GLY A 101 22.87 -2.98 17.55
C GLY A 101 21.93 -3.97 18.23
N ASN A 102 20.63 -3.73 18.22
CA ASN A 102 19.66 -4.61 18.90
C ASN A 102 18.86 -5.48 17.92
N ALA A 103 19.53 -6.50 17.39
CA ALA A 103 18.93 -7.53 16.54
C ALA A 103 19.38 -8.92 16.99
N HIS A 104 18.43 -9.84 17.07
CA HIS A 104 18.64 -11.26 17.34
C HIS A 104 17.70 -12.06 16.44
N PHE A 105 18.25 -13.00 15.70
CA PHE A 105 17.45 -13.91 14.89
C PHE A 105 18.24 -15.15 14.54
N ASP A 106 17.51 -16.15 14.10
CA ASP A 106 18.04 -17.42 13.66
C ASP A 106 17.61 -17.67 12.22
N LEU A 107 18.56 -17.60 11.28
CA LEU A 107 18.30 -17.70 9.85
C LEU A 107 18.07 -19.17 9.45
N ARG A 108 16.94 -19.72 9.87
CA ARG A 108 16.46 -21.06 9.52
C ARG A 108 14.98 -20.97 9.15
N PRO A 109 14.46 -21.88 8.32
CA PRO A 109 13.02 -22.01 8.15
C PRO A 109 12.35 -22.17 9.52
N ASP A 110 11.28 -21.39 9.75
CA ASP A 110 10.58 -21.27 11.03
C ASP A 110 11.42 -20.69 12.19
N GLY A 111 12.63 -20.20 11.92
CA GLY A 111 13.45 -19.49 12.89
C GLY A 111 12.84 -18.14 13.27
N GLU A 112 12.86 -17.82 14.55
CA GLU A 112 12.30 -16.57 15.07
C GLU A 112 13.31 -15.41 14.98
N PHE A 113 12.79 -14.19 14.89
CA PHE A 113 13.57 -12.96 14.94
C PHE A 113 12.94 -11.90 15.82
N ALA A 114 13.79 -11.08 16.43
CA ALA A 114 13.44 -9.89 17.18
C ALA A 114 14.39 -8.75 16.80
N LEU A 115 13.81 -7.65 16.31
CA LEU A 115 14.52 -6.43 15.91
C LEU A 115 14.01 -5.23 16.71
N PHE A 116 14.85 -4.20 16.84
CA PHE A 116 14.52 -2.92 17.48
C PHE A 116 13.97 -3.08 18.91
N ASN A 117 14.70 -3.75 19.79
CA ASN A 117 14.29 -4.04 21.17
C ASN A 117 12.97 -4.82 21.28
N SER A 118 12.77 -5.80 20.40
CA SER A 118 11.53 -6.59 20.29
C SER A 118 10.30 -5.72 19.95
N MET A 119 10.50 -4.56 19.32
CA MET A 119 9.41 -3.78 18.74
C MET A 119 8.86 -4.46 17.50
N VAL A 120 9.75 -5.12 16.77
CA VAL A 120 9.43 -5.97 15.65
C VAL A 120 9.82 -7.40 16.00
N THR A 121 8.89 -8.32 15.80
CA THR A 121 9.11 -9.76 16.02
C THR A 121 8.48 -10.55 14.88
N GLY A 122 8.97 -11.76 14.66
CA GLY A 122 8.44 -12.61 13.61
C GLY A 122 9.18 -13.93 13.47
N SER A 123 8.90 -14.63 12.37
CA SER A 123 9.59 -15.87 12.01
C SER A 123 9.84 -15.93 10.50
N PHE A 124 10.95 -16.54 10.09
CA PHE A 124 11.22 -16.78 8.67
C PHE A 124 10.33 -17.90 8.14
N LEU A 125 9.80 -17.73 6.94
CA LEU A 125 8.94 -18.71 6.27
C LEU A 125 9.68 -19.41 5.14
N ARG A 126 10.27 -18.63 4.24
CA ARG A 126 10.99 -19.11 3.07
C ARG A 126 12.25 -18.30 2.89
N ILE A 127 13.35 -18.98 2.61
CA ILE A 127 14.66 -18.38 2.45
C ILE A 127 15.23 -18.89 1.13
N GLU A 128 15.23 -18.04 0.10
CA GLU A 128 15.88 -18.28 -1.18
C GLU A 128 17.08 -17.36 -1.34
N GLN A 129 18.27 -17.94 -1.21
CA GLN A 129 19.52 -17.20 -1.26
C GLN A 129 19.61 -16.28 -2.47
N ASN A 130 19.90 -15.00 -2.21
CA ASN A 130 20.09 -13.92 -3.17
C ASN A 130 18.87 -13.63 -4.07
N LYS A 131 17.66 -14.10 -3.70
CA LYS A 131 16.44 -13.95 -4.50
C LYS A 131 15.24 -13.47 -3.69
N GLU A 132 14.79 -14.25 -2.73
CA GLU A 132 13.55 -13.98 -2.00
C GLU A 132 13.67 -14.37 -0.52
N LEU A 133 13.20 -13.51 0.37
CA LEU A 133 13.13 -13.77 1.80
C LEU A 133 11.71 -13.47 2.29
N ASP A 134 10.99 -14.53 2.63
CA ASP A 134 9.64 -14.46 3.17
C ASP A 134 9.65 -14.62 4.68
N MET A 135 8.90 -13.78 5.37
CA MET A 135 8.82 -13.81 6.82
C MET A 135 7.44 -13.38 7.33
N LYS A 136 7.02 -13.99 8.44
CA LYS A 136 6.00 -13.42 9.32
C LYS A 136 6.61 -12.25 10.05
N TRP A 137 5.89 -11.15 10.11
CA TRP A 137 6.37 -9.90 10.66
C TRP A 137 5.23 -9.22 11.41
N ARG A 138 5.50 -8.72 12.61
CA ARG A 138 4.53 -7.91 13.35
C ARG A 138 5.20 -6.80 14.13
N LEU A 139 4.49 -5.70 14.28
CA LEU A 139 4.78 -4.72 15.32
C LEU A 139 4.23 -5.19 16.66
N LYS A 140 4.86 -4.75 17.74
CA LYS A 140 4.34 -4.89 19.10
C LYS A 140 2.96 -4.24 19.28
N SER A 141 2.63 -3.23 18.48
CA SER A 141 1.32 -2.54 18.45
C SER A 141 0.23 -3.33 17.72
N TYR A 142 0.57 -4.39 16.98
CA TYR A 142 -0.45 -5.18 16.28
C TYR A 142 -1.37 -5.91 17.26
N PRO A 143 -2.63 -6.14 16.88
CA PRO A 143 -3.56 -6.97 17.64
C PRO A 143 -2.96 -8.36 17.97
N SER A 144 -3.48 -8.99 19.03
CA SER A 144 -3.04 -10.33 19.45
C SER A 144 -3.13 -11.32 18.30
N GLU A 145 -2.12 -12.20 18.19
CA GLU A 145 -2.04 -13.23 17.13
C GLU A 145 -2.10 -12.73 15.68
N HIS A 146 -1.97 -11.42 15.44
CA HIS A 146 -1.96 -10.87 14.09
C HIS A 146 -0.54 -10.66 13.57
N TYR A 147 -0.26 -11.23 12.40
CA TYR A 147 1.03 -11.16 11.71
C TYR A 147 0.82 -10.77 10.27
N ALA A 148 1.65 -9.85 9.77
CA ALA A 148 1.78 -9.57 8.36
C ALA A 148 2.78 -10.55 7.72
N ASN A 149 2.58 -10.86 6.46
CA ASN A 149 3.53 -11.60 5.63
C ASN A 149 4.33 -10.59 4.82
N VAL A 150 5.61 -10.45 5.16
CA VAL A 150 6.55 -9.54 4.48
C VAL A 150 7.49 -10.37 3.62
N ARG A 151 7.61 -9.98 2.35
CA ARG A 151 8.48 -10.62 1.36
C ARG A 151 9.47 -9.61 0.83
N PHE A 152 10.74 -9.94 0.88
CA PHE A 152 11.83 -9.17 0.28
C PHE A 152 12.28 -9.87 -1.00
N ILE A 153 12.13 -9.22 -2.14
CA ILE A 153 12.46 -9.75 -3.46
C ILE A 153 13.63 -8.91 -4.00
N LEU A 154 14.74 -9.58 -4.30
CA LEU A 154 15.94 -8.98 -4.86
C LEU A 154 15.94 -9.19 -6.37
N GLU A 155 15.84 -8.10 -7.12
CA GLU A 155 15.92 -8.06 -8.58
C GLU A 155 17.30 -7.52 -8.99
N ASP A 156 18.09 -8.34 -9.68
CA ASP A 156 19.38 -7.93 -10.23
C ASP A 156 19.18 -7.09 -11.50
N GLU A 157 19.63 -5.84 -11.48
CA GLU A 157 19.62 -4.92 -12.63
C GLU A 157 21.03 -4.76 -13.23
N GLY A 158 21.99 -5.62 -12.86
CA GLY A 158 23.38 -5.63 -13.34
C GLY A 158 24.28 -4.69 -12.55
N ASP A 159 24.04 -3.38 -12.65
CA ASP A 159 24.83 -2.35 -11.95
C ASP A 159 24.23 -1.97 -10.58
N SER A 160 23.02 -2.43 -10.30
CA SER A 160 22.31 -2.23 -9.04
C SER A 160 21.39 -3.40 -8.76
N THR A 161 20.99 -3.51 -7.49
CA THR A 161 19.94 -4.43 -7.07
C THR A 161 18.72 -3.63 -6.66
N LYS A 162 17.57 -3.94 -7.24
CA LYS A 162 16.29 -3.40 -6.83
C LYS A 162 15.65 -4.32 -5.81
N LEU A 163 15.37 -3.78 -4.62
CA LEU A 163 14.71 -4.49 -3.54
C LEU A 163 13.23 -4.13 -3.53
N ASN A 164 12.37 -5.10 -3.85
CA ASN A 164 10.94 -4.97 -3.71
C ASN A 164 10.52 -5.58 -2.37
N VAL A 165 9.75 -4.84 -1.59
CA VAL A 165 9.19 -5.28 -0.32
C VAL A 165 7.68 -5.34 -0.43
N GLU A 166 7.12 -6.52 -0.27
CA GLU A 166 5.67 -6.73 -0.29
C GLU A 166 5.21 -7.19 1.09
N ALA A 167 4.37 -6.38 1.73
CA ALA A 167 3.73 -6.73 2.99
C ALA A 167 2.24 -6.97 2.75
N SER A 168 1.74 -8.15 3.14
CA SER A 168 0.33 -8.53 3.04
C SER A 168 -0.20 -8.90 4.42
N GLY A 169 -1.51 -8.73 4.65
CA GLY A 169 -2.11 -8.98 5.97
C GLY A 169 -1.71 -7.94 7.01
N VAL A 170 -1.48 -6.68 6.61
CA VAL A 170 -1.19 -5.58 7.54
C VAL A 170 -2.49 -4.98 8.05
N PRO A 171 -2.72 -4.81 9.36
CA PRO A 171 -3.89 -4.10 9.88
C PRO A 171 -4.01 -2.70 9.28
N CYS A 172 -5.18 -2.32 8.76
CA CYS A 172 -5.43 -0.99 8.19
C CYS A 172 -5.06 0.14 9.15
N ALA A 173 -5.38 -0.03 10.45
CA ALA A 173 -5.04 0.94 11.49
C ALA A 173 -3.53 1.15 11.71
N GLN A 174 -2.69 0.22 11.23
CA GLN A 174 -1.23 0.25 11.36
C GLN A 174 -0.52 0.23 10.01
N ALA A 175 -1.26 0.40 8.90
CA ALA A 175 -0.70 0.32 7.56
C ALA A 175 0.34 1.42 7.32
N ASP A 176 0.01 2.67 7.67
CA ASP A 176 0.92 3.81 7.47
C ASP A 176 2.16 3.70 8.36
N ASP A 177 2.00 3.22 9.61
CA ASP A 177 3.11 2.97 10.54
C ASP A 177 4.03 1.86 10.01
N THR A 178 3.44 0.80 9.44
CA THR A 178 4.19 -0.32 8.86
C THR A 178 4.95 0.12 7.61
N GLU A 179 4.30 0.85 6.69
CA GLU A 179 4.95 1.37 5.48
C GLU A 179 6.11 2.29 5.84
N ASN A 180 5.87 3.27 6.71
CA ASN A 180 6.91 4.20 7.16
C ASN A 180 8.01 3.48 7.93
N GLY A 181 7.65 2.47 8.73
CA GLY A 181 8.58 1.64 9.47
C GLY A 181 9.54 0.88 8.55
N ILE A 182 9.00 0.19 7.55
CA ILE A 182 9.80 -0.52 6.54
C ILE A 182 10.68 0.46 5.78
N ARG A 183 10.11 1.56 5.27
CA ARG A 183 10.86 2.56 4.50
C ARG A 183 12.00 3.18 5.28
N ARG A 184 11.75 3.63 6.50
CA ARG A 184 12.75 4.36 7.31
C ARG A 184 13.74 3.43 7.99
N PHE A 185 13.26 2.38 8.64
CA PHE A 185 14.11 1.54 9.48
C PHE A 185 14.83 0.42 8.74
N TYR A 186 14.32 0.01 7.57
CA TYR A 186 14.99 -1.00 6.74
C TYR A 186 15.66 -0.31 5.56
N LEU A 187 14.90 0.23 4.63
CA LEU A 187 15.45 0.72 3.36
C LEU A 187 16.43 1.88 3.56
N GLN A 188 16.00 2.94 4.27
CA GLN A 188 16.86 4.10 4.54
C GLN A 188 18.00 3.78 5.51
N SER A 189 17.78 2.97 6.55
CA SER A 189 18.85 2.56 7.47
C SER A 189 19.94 1.76 6.76
N ILE A 190 19.57 0.80 5.91
CA ILE A 190 20.50 0.00 5.11
C ILE A 190 21.28 0.92 4.16
N SER A 191 20.56 1.76 3.42
CA SER A 191 21.13 2.76 2.51
C SER A 191 22.15 3.66 3.22
N ARG A 192 21.81 4.20 4.40
CA ARG A 192 22.66 5.09 5.18
C ARG A 192 23.86 4.38 5.82
N THR A 193 23.67 3.16 6.31
CA THR A 193 24.70 2.42 7.06
C THR A 193 25.82 1.92 6.14
N PHE A 194 25.45 1.44 4.95
CA PHE A 194 26.43 0.88 4.00
C PHE A 194 26.76 1.81 2.83
N GLY A 195 26.09 2.96 2.73
CA GLY A 195 26.31 3.92 1.65
C GLY A 195 25.77 3.42 0.30
N PHE A 196 24.78 2.52 0.31
CA PHE A 196 24.20 1.96 -0.92
C PHE A 196 23.16 2.87 -1.59
N GLY A 197 22.82 3.99 -0.96
CA GLY A 197 21.81 4.92 -1.43
C GLY A 197 22.20 5.62 -2.73
N ALA A 198 21.24 5.68 -3.67
CA ALA A 198 21.35 6.46 -4.89
C ALA A 198 21.04 7.97 -4.70
N HIS A 199 21.38 8.54 -3.54
CA HIS A 199 21.25 9.98 -3.33
C HIS A 199 22.48 10.70 -3.87
N ILE A 200 22.51 10.85 -5.18
CA ILE A 200 23.30 11.88 -5.86
C ILE A 200 22.63 13.23 -5.59
N PHE A 201 23.39 14.18 -5.03
CA PHE A 201 23.01 15.60 -4.92
C PHE A 201 23.26 16.31 -6.25
#